data_AF-A0A4V0Y8T5-F1
#
_entry.id   AF-A0A4V0Y8T5-F1
#
_cell.length_a   1.000
_cell.length_b   1.000
_cell.length_c   1.000
_cell.angle_alpha   90.00
_cell.angle_beta   90.00
_cell.angle_gamma   90.00
#
_symmetry.space_group_name_H-M   'P 1'
#
loop_
_entity.id
_entity.type
_entity.pdbx_description
1 polymer ?
#
loop_
_entity_poly.entity_id
_entity_poly.type
_entity_poly.pdbx_seq_one_letter_code
_entity_poly.pdbx_strand_id
1 'polypeptide(L)'
;MFLPQDIGGECQPVAQDLFEEKYGNAAAPNQLGALKGYVHRRSGYSRVFVNKGLGLAAEAAKKQVTTKEQETCVNNLLGEDFEEGNRLVGEASWKLINLLQSDWAKLKDSPWDDVKKVIDNEFKKVEEDWLNEKVAELNKC
;
A
#
# COMPACT_ATOMS: atom_id res chain seq x y z
N MET A 1 21.19 8.96 50.50
CA MET A 1 21.79 10.22 50.98
C MET A 1 22.78 10.65 49.91
N PHE A 2 22.53 11.83 49.31
CA PHE A 2 23.45 12.68 48.54
C PHE A 2 24.28 12.11 47.37
N LEU A 3 23.95 12.59 46.16
CA LEU A 3 24.94 13.01 45.15
C LEU A 3 25.72 14.22 45.72
N PRO A 4 26.98 14.49 45.31
CA PRO A 4 27.16 15.48 44.25
C PRO A 4 28.44 15.28 43.36
N GLN A 5 28.35 15.61 42.06
CA GLN A 5 29.03 16.73 41.35
C GLN A 5 30.54 16.52 41.05
N ASP A 6 31.15 17.01 39.97
CA ASP A 6 30.78 17.55 38.65
C ASP A 6 32.17 17.64 37.98
N ILE A 7 32.35 17.17 36.74
CA ILE A 7 33.46 17.68 35.92
C ILE A 7 33.02 17.72 34.47
N GLY A 8 32.96 18.96 33.97
CA GLY A 8 32.64 19.29 32.61
C GLY A 8 33.52 18.53 31.62
N GLY A 9 32.86 17.97 30.63
CA GLY A 9 33.44 17.53 29.39
C GLY A 9 32.39 17.82 28.33
N GLU A 10 32.75 18.67 27.38
CA GLU A 10 31.97 18.93 26.18
C GLU A 10 31.42 17.61 25.63
N CYS A 11 30.11 17.53 25.40
CA CYS A 11 29.54 16.43 24.63
C CYS A 11 30.06 16.57 23.19
N GLN A 12 31.28 16.07 22.93
CA GLN A 12 31.79 15.87 21.59
C GLN A 12 30.79 14.98 20.83
N PRO A 13 30.40 15.33 19.59
CA PRO A 13 29.45 14.55 18.80
C PRO A 13 30.17 13.35 18.17
N VAL A 14 30.77 12.47 18.97
CA VAL A 14 31.55 11.33 18.45
C VAL A 14 30.65 10.27 17.78
N ALA A 15 29.32 10.37 17.95
CA ALA A 15 28.38 9.44 17.32
C ALA A 15 27.97 9.85 15.89
N GLN A 16 28.21 11.10 15.47
CA GLN A 16 27.76 11.57 14.16
C GLN A 16 28.82 11.30 13.07
N ASP A 17 30.10 11.45 13.40
CA ASP A 17 31.21 11.27 12.45
C ASP A 17 31.51 9.80 12.13
N LEU A 18 31.29 8.87 13.06
CA LEU A 18 31.50 7.43 12.82
C LEU A 18 30.43 6.79 11.92
N PHE A 19 29.29 7.47 11.71
CA PHE A 19 28.25 6.98 10.79
C PHE A 19 28.51 7.40 9.34
N GLU A 20 29.19 8.53 9.10
CA GLU A 20 29.51 8.99 7.75
C GLU A 20 30.69 8.21 7.13
N GLU A 21 31.63 7.71 7.95
CA GLU A 21 32.85 7.06 7.43
C GLU A 21 32.63 5.60 6.99
N LYS A 22 31.58 4.91 7.52
CA LYS A 22 31.25 3.53 7.13
C LYS A 22 30.09 3.41 6.14
N TYR A 23 29.32 4.47 5.97
CA TYR A 23 28.23 4.56 4.98
C TYR A 23 28.49 5.75 4.09
N GLY A 24 29.58 5.66 3.32
CA GLY A 24 29.92 6.64 2.29
C GLY A 24 28.67 6.97 1.50
N ASN A 25 28.17 8.19 1.71
CA ASN A 25 27.12 8.85 0.96
C ASN A 25 26.02 7.87 0.50
N ALA A 26 25.15 7.43 1.42
CA ALA A 26 23.90 6.79 1.03
C ALA A 26 23.14 7.78 0.17
N ALA A 27 23.36 7.72 -1.14
CA ALA A 27 22.82 8.65 -2.12
C ALA A 27 21.34 8.79 -1.83
N ALA A 28 20.89 10.03 -1.57
CA ALA A 28 19.48 10.33 -1.40
C ALA A 28 18.70 9.54 -2.46
N PRO A 29 17.70 8.73 -2.07
CA PRO A 29 17.07 7.79 -2.99
C PRO A 29 16.66 8.55 -4.23
N ASN A 30 17.11 8.09 -5.40
CA ASN A 30 16.75 8.74 -6.65
C ASN A 30 15.22 8.81 -6.73
N GLN A 31 14.70 9.93 -7.24
CA GLN A 31 13.28 10.24 -7.19
C GLN A 31 12.42 9.10 -7.77
N LEU A 32 12.90 8.45 -8.83
CA LEU A 32 12.29 7.26 -9.41
C LEU A 32 12.15 6.11 -8.41
N GLY A 33 13.21 5.78 -7.66
CA GLY A 33 13.20 4.73 -6.65
C GLY A 33 12.21 5.01 -5.52
N ALA A 34 12.13 6.27 -5.08
CA ALA A 34 11.15 6.67 -4.06
C ALA A 34 9.70 6.58 -4.57
N LEU A 35 9.42 6.91 -5.84
CA LEU A 35 8.11 6.72 -6.46
C LEU A 35 7.76 5.24 -6.63
N LYS A 36 8.69 4.39 -7.08
CA LYS A 36 8.48 2.94 -7.13
C LYS A 36 8.18 2.37 -5.75
N GLY A 37 8.92 2.80 -4.73
CA GLY A 37 8.66 2.43 -3.33
C GLY A 37 7.28 2.88 -2.85
N TYR A 38 6.80 4.04 -3.30
CA TYR A 38 5.43 4.51 -3.02
C TYR A 38 4.38 3.62 -3.68
N VAL A 39 4.56 3.20 -4.95
CA VAL A 39 3.66 2.25 -5.62
C VAL A 39 3.57 0.93 -4.86
N HIS A 40 4.71 0.35 -4.45
CA HIS A 40 4.71 -0.91 -3.68
C HIS A 40 3.98 -0.78 -2.34
N ARG A 41 4.19 0.34 -1.61
CA ARG A 41 3.44 0.61 -0.38
C ARG A 41 1.95 0.72 -0.64
N ARG A 42 1.52 1.49 -1.63
CA ARG A 42 0.10 1.63 -1.98
C ARG A 42 -0.52 0.31 -2.43
N SER A 43 0.22 -0.51 -3.17
CA SER A 43 -0.19 -1.88 -3.52
C SER A 43 -0.44 -2.73 -2.27
N GLY A 44 0.46 -2.69 -1.27
CA GLY A 44 0.27 -3.37 0.01
C GLY A 44 -0.98 -2.90 0.75
N TYR A 45 -1.18 -1.58 0.87
CA TYR A 45 -2.37 -1.01 1.49
C TYR A 45 -3.66 -1.41 0.76
N SER A 46 -3.65 -1.35 -0.57
CA SER A 46 -4.83 -1.65 -1.39
C SER A 46 -5.27 -3.10 -1.22
N ARG A 47 -4.33 -4.07 -1.17
CA ARG A 47 -4.67 -5.48 -0.90
C ARG A 47 -5.35 -5.63 0.46
N VAL A 48 -4.79 -5.01 1.50
CA VAL A 48 -5.37 -5.08 2.85
C VAL A 48 -6.76 -4.43 2.87
N PHE A 49 -6.91 -3.28 2.22
CA PHE A 49 -8.18 -2.56 2.15
C PHE A 49 -9.27 -3.39 1.46
N VAL A 50 -8.97 -3.88 0.25
CA VAL A 50 -9.89 -4.69 -0.56
C VAL A 50 -10.28 -5.98 0.16
N ASN A 51 -9.30 -6.73 0.68
CA ASN A 51 -9.59 -8.00 1.33
C ASN A 51 -10.40 -7.80 2.63
N LYS A 52 -10.13 -6.72 3.37
CA LYS A 52 -10.94 -6.38 4.55
C LYS A 52 -12.37 -6.00 4.16
N GLY A 53 -12.55 -5.22 3.09
CA GLY A 53 -13.86 -4.82 2.57
C GLY A 53 -14.71 -6.03 2.17
N LEU A 54 -14.15 -6.93 1.35
CA LEU A 54 -14.80 -8.18 0.94
C LEU A 54 -15.15 -9.07 2.13
N GLY A 55 -14.21 -9.25 3.06
CA GLY A 55 -14.46 -10.06 4.26
C GLY A 55 -15.61 -9.52 5.10
N LEU A 56 -15.66 -8.20 5.33
CA LEU A 56 -16.77 -7.57 6.06
C LEU A 56 -18.10 -7.70 5.32
N ALA A 57 -18.10 -7.56 3.99
CA ALA A 57 -19.30 -7.69 3.18
C ALA A 57 -19.83 -9.13 3.18
N ALA A 58 -18.96 -10.13 3.04
CA ALA A 58 -19.34 -11.53 3.12
C ALA A 58 -19.88 -11.91 4.50
N GLU A 59 -19.28 -11.42 5.58
CA GLU A 59 -19.82 -11.60 6.94
C GLU A 59 -21.21 -10.95 7.11
N ALA A 60 -21.44 -9.80 6.49
CA ALA A 60 -22.75 -9.15 6.49
C ALA A 60 -23.79 -9.93 5.65
N ALA A 61 -23.39 -10.47 4.50
CA ALA A 61 -24.24 -11.31 3.66
C ALA A 61 -24.61 -12.63 4.37
N LYS A 62 -23.63 -13.30 5.00
CA LYS A 62 -23.83 -14.55 5.76
C LYS A 62 -24.80 -14.41 6.94
N LYS A 63 -24.96 -13.22 7.50
CA LYS A 63 -25.97 -12.98 8.55
C LYS A 63 -27.41 -12.95 8.02
N GLN A 64 -27.59 -12.80 6.72
CA GLN A 64 -28.90 -12.68 6.07
C GLN A 64 -29.33 -13.99 5.38
N VAL A 65 -28.38 -14.87 5.05
CA VAL A 65 -28.70 -16.16 4.42
C VAL A 65 -29.36 -17.12 5.42
N THR A 66 -30.24 -17.98 4.91
CA THR A 66 -31.00 -18.94 5.74
C THR A 66 -30.80 -20.40 5.32
N THR A 67 -30.12 -20.63 4.21
CA THR A 67 -29.90 -21.95 3.62
C THR A 67 -28.41 -22.21 3.40
N LYS A 68 -28.03 -23.50 3.33
CA LYS A 68 -26.64 -23.90 3.07
C LYS A 68 -26.20 -23.54 1.66
N GLU A 69 -27.13 -23.56 0.72
CA GLU A 69 -26.91 -23.20 -0.68
C GLU A 69 -26.48 -21.73 -0.80
N GLN A 70 -27.18 -20.83 -0.12
CA GLN A 70 -26.83 -19.40 -0.08
C GLN A 70 -25.50 -19.16 0.65
N GLU A 71 -25.25 -19.85 1.76
CA GLU A 71 -23.96 -19.76 2.46
C GLU A 71 -22.79 -20.22 1.56
N THR A 72 -23.00 -21.28 0.80
CA THR A 72 -22.01 -21.79 -0.18
C THR A 72 -21.79 -20.79 -1.31
N CYS A 73 -22.85 -20.15 -1.81
CA CYS A 73 -22.76 -19.07 -2.80
C CYS A 73 -21.84 -17.94 -2.30
N VAL A 74 -22.06 -17.44 -1.08
CA VAL A 74 -21.24 -16.36 -0.51
C VAL A 74 -19.77 -16.78 -0.36
N ASN A 75 -19.50 -18.01 0.10
CA ASN A 75 -18.14 -18.49 0.28
C ASN A 75 -17.38 -18.66 -1.04
N ASN A 76 -18.05 -19.15 -2.09
CA ASN A 76 -17.43 -19.32 -3.40
C ASN A 76 -17.11 -17.97 -4.03
N LEU A 77 -18.07 -17.04 -4.06
CA LEU A 77 -17.86 -15.69 -4.56
C LEU A 77 -16.75 -14.97 -3.80
N LEU A 78 -16.74 -15.07 -2.46
CA LEU A 78 -15.68 -14.45 -1.66
C LEU A 78 -14.28 -14.97 -2.03
N GLY A 79 -14.15 -16.27 -2.29
CA GLY A 79 -12.88 -16.87 -2.71
C GLY A 79 -12.41 -16.33 -4.06
N GLU A 80 -13.30 -16.31 -5.04
CA GLU A 80 -13.04 -15.77 -6.38
C GLU A 80 -12.70 -14.27 -6.34
N ASP A 81 -13.45 -13.49 -5.58
CA ASP A 81 -13.24 -12.05 -5.42
C ASP A 81 -11.90 -11.75 -4.73
N PHE A 82 -11.47 -12.55 -3.75
CA PHE A 82 -10.13 -12.38 -3.16
C PHE A 82 -9.01 -12.58 -4.19
N GLU A 83 -9.11 -13.60 -5.03
CA GLU A 83 -8.10 -13.84 -6.07
C GLU A 83 -8.10 -12.72 -7.10
N GLU A 84 -9.29 -12.32 -7.59
CA GLU A 84 -9.42 -11.26 -8.58
C GLU A 84 -8.93 -9.90 -8.04
N GLY A 85 -9.37 -9.49 -6.85
CA GLY A 85 -8.96 -8.22 -6.25
C GLY A 85 -7.45 -8.13 -6.06
N ASN A 86 -6.81 -9.20 -5.57
CA ASN A 86 -5.35 -9.24 -5.41
C ASN A 86 -4.62 -9.21 -6.76
N ARG A 87 -5.17 -9.84 -7.80
CA ARG A 87 -4.66 -9.77 -9.18
C ARG A 87 -4.73 -8.34 -9.73
N LEU A 88 -5.89 -7.67 -9.62
CA LEU A 88 -6.09 -6.30 -10.10
C LEU A 88 -5.16 -5.29 -9.42
N VAL A 89 -4.97 -5.41 -8.09
CA VAL A 89 -3.99 -4.59 -7.36
C VAL A 89 -2.56 -4.85 -7.84
N GLY A 90 -2.23 -6.11 -8.18
CA GLY A 90 -0.96 -6.48 -8.78
C GLY A 90 -0.74 -5.85 -10.16
N GLU A 91 -1.76 -5.91 -11.02
CA GLU A 91 -1.74 -5.32 -12.36
C GLU A 91 -1.60 -3.80 -12.32
N ALA A 92 -2.33 -3.12 -11.44
CA ALA A 92 -2.19 -1.69 -11.20
C ALA A 92 -0.75 -1.32 -10.80
N SER A 93 -0.18 -2.07 -9.84
CA SER A 93 1.21 -1.88 -9.42
C SER A 93 2.18 -2.09 -10.58
N TRP A 94 2.02 -3.15 -11.37
CA TRP A 94 2.92 -3.46 -12.49
C TRP A 94 2.84 -2.37 -13.57
N LYS A 95 1.63 -1.95 -13.94
CA LYS A 95 1.39 -0.87 -14.91
C LYS A 95 2.05 0.44 -14.46
N LEU A 96 1.89 0.83 -13.20
CA LEU A 96 2.49 2.05 -12.65
C LEU A 96 4.01 1.98 -12.61
N ILE A 97 4.59 0.84 -12.22
CA ILE A 97 6.05 0.67 -12.22
C ILE A 97 6.61 0.79 -13.64
N ASN A 98 5.94 0.20 -14.63
CA ASN A 98 6.36 0.31 -16.02
C ASN A 98 6.24 1.75 -16.53
N LEU A 99 5.13 2.45 -16.25
CA LEU A 99 4.95 3.85 -16.61
C LEU A 99 6.08 4.72 -16.04
N LEU A 100 6.39 4.55 -14.75
CA LEU A 100 7.47 5.28 -14.09
C LEU A 100 8.83 4.98 -14.72
N GLN A 101 9.08 3.76 -15.20
CA GLN A 101 10.32 3.39 -15.86
C GLN A 101 10.42 3.94 -17.29
N SER A 102 9.36 3.77 -18.09
CA SER A 102 9.35 4.13 -19.51
C SER A 102 9.32 5.64 -19.73
N ASP A 103 8.56 6.37 -18.92
CA ASP A 103 8.33 7.81 -19.10
C ASP A 103 9.08 8.66 -18.07
N TRP A 104 10.08 8.10 -17.37
CA TRP A 104 10.81 8.82 -16.32
C TRP A 104 11.37 10.17 -16.80
N ALA A 105 11.90 10.22 -18.03
CA ALA A 105 12.47 11.44 -18.60
C ALA A 105 11.45 12.60 -18.68
N LYS A 106 10.16 12.30 -18.81
CA LYS A 106 9.06 13.28 -18.84
C LYS A 106 8.53 13.57 -17.43
N LEU A 107 8.54 12.56 -16.56
CA LEU A 107 7.95 12.63 -15.22
C LEU A 107 8.88 13.22 -14.16
N LYS A 108 10.19 13.20 -14.38
CA LYS A 108 11.19 13.65 -13.41
C LYS A 108 11.03 15.12 -13.00
N ASP A 109 10.48 15.95 -13.90
CA ASP A 109 10.27 17.39 -13.68
C ASP A 109 8.84 17.69 -13.22
N SER A 110 7.96 16.68 -13.16
CA SER A 110 6.58 16.84 -12.67
C SER A 110 6.56 17.04 -11.16
N PRO A 111 5.61 17.85 -10.63
CA PRO A 111 5.39 17.96 -9.20
C PRO A 111 5.10 16.58 -8.59
N TRP A 112 5.78 16.29 -7.48
CA TRP A 112 5.70 14.98 -6.83
C TRP A 112 4.26 14.58 -6.48
N ASP A 113 3.47 15.54 -6.00
CA ASP A 113 2.09 15.30 -5.57
C ASP A 113 1.17 14.96 -6.74
N ASP A 114 1.43 15.47 -7.93
CA ASP A 114 0.63 15.14 -9.10
C ASP A 114 0.91 13.71 -9.58
N VAL A 115 2.17 13.27 -9.53
CA VAL A 115 2.53 11.87 -9.82
C VAL A 115 1.90 10.93 -8.78
N LYS A 116 1.92 11.31 -7.49
CA LYS A 116 1.25 10.53 -6.44
C LYS A 116 -0.26 10.42 -6.66
N LYS A 117 -0.94 11.51 -7.04
CA LYS A 117 -2.37 11.47 -7.36
C LYS A 117 -2.69 10.48 -8.48
N VAL A 118 -1.86 10.42 -9.52
CA VAL A 118 -2.03 9.43 -10.61
C VAL A 118 -1.90 8.01 -10.08
N ILE A 119 -0.88 7.75 -9.24
CA ILE A 119 -0.69 6.45 -8.58
C ILE A 119 -1.89 6.09 -7.71
N ASP A 120 -2.34 7.01 -6.85
CA ASP A 120 -3.46 6.80 -5.95
C ASP A 120 -4.76 6.54 -6.71
N ASN A 121 -5.02 7.29 -7.78
CA ASN A 121 -6.21 7.13 -8.60
C ASN A 121 -6.25 5.76 -9.29
N GLU A 122 -5.11 5.16 -9.64
CA GLU A 122 -5.11 3.83 -10.23
C GLU A 122 -5.47 2.75 -9.21
N PHE A 123 -5.02 2.88 -7.96
CA PHE A 123 -5.42 1.97 -6.89
C PHE A 123 -6.88 2.18 -6.46
N LYS A 124 -7.37 3.42 -6.45
CA LYS A 124 -8.77 3.74 -6.14
C LYS A 124 -9.78 3.04 -7.03
N LYS A 125 -9.46 2.80 -8.31
CA LYS A 125 -10.32 2.02 -9.20
C LYS A 125 -10.61 0.62 -8.67
N VAL A 126 -9.64 0.02 -7.97
CA VAL A 126 -9.84 -1.30 -7.35
C VAL A 126 -10.46 -1.14 -5.95
N GLU A 127 -9.98 -0.19 -5.16
CA GLU A 127 -10.43 0.04 -3.78
C GLU A 127 -11.89 0.52 -3.70
N GLU A 128 -12.36 1.30 -4.67
CA GLU A 128 -13.69 1.90 -4.67
C GLU A 128 -14.56 1.27 -5.76
N ASP A 129 -14.21 1.42 -7.05
CA ASP A 129 -15.11 1.03 -8.14
C ASP A 129 -15.38 -0.49 -8.15
N TRP A 130 -14.31 -1.29 -8.27
CA TRP A 130 -14.42 -2.75 -8.33
C TRP A 130 -14.93 -3.34 -7.01
N LEU A 131 -14.45 -2.86 -5.85
CA LEU A 131 -14.89 -3.39 -4.56
C LEU A 131 -16.39 -3.16 -4.34
N ASN A 132 -16.91 -1.98 -4.68
CA ASN A 132 -18.35 -1.69 -4.51
C ASN A 132 -19.22 -2.60 -5.38
N GLU A 133 -18.78 -2.93 -6.59
CA GLU A 133 -19.45 -3.88 -7.47
C GLU A 133 -19.53 -5.27 -6.82
N LYS A 134 -18.39 -5.78 -6.30
CA LYS A 134 -18.33 -7.11 -5.67
C LYS A 134 -19.10 -7.20 -4.36
N VAL A 135 -19.07 -6.14 -3.55
CA VAL A 135 -19.93 -6.04 -2.36
C VAL A 135 -21.42 -6.13 -2.74
N ALA A 136 -21.84 -5.54 -3.87
CA ALA A 136 -23.21 -5.64 -4.34
C ALA A 136 -23.55 -7.05 -4.87
N GLU A 137 -22.58 -7.77 -5.46
CA GLU A 137 -22.75 -9.16 -5.90
C GLU A 137 -22.92 -10.12 -4.71
N LEU A 138 -22.11 -10.01 -3.66
CA LEU A 138 -22.20 -10.84 -2.47
C LEU A 138 -23.57 -10.76 -1.76
N ASN A 139 -24.24 -9.61 -1.85
CA ASN A 139 -25.58 -9.41 -1.28
C ASN A 139 -26.71 -10.08 -2.08
N LYS A 140 -26.43 -10.69 -3.24
CA LYS A 140 -27.43 -11.34 -4.11
C LYS A 140 -27.59 -12.85 -3.88
N CYS A 141 -26.79 -13.47 -2.99
CA CYS A 141 -26.70 -14.94 -2.83
C CYS A 141 -27.92 -15.67 -2.20
#